data_AF-A0A0W0FZB3-F1
#
_entry.id   AF-A0A0W0FZB3-F1
#
_cell.length_a   1.000
_cell.length_b   1.000
_cell.length_c   1.000
_cell.angle_alpha   90.00
_cell.angle_beta   90.00
_cell.angle_gamma   90.00
#
_symmetry.space_group_name_H-M   'P 1'
#
loop_
_entity.id
_entity.type
_entity.pdbx_description
1 polymer ?
#
loop_
_entity_poly.entity_id
_entity_poly.type
_entity_poly.pdbx_seq_one_letter_code
_entity_poly.pdbx_strand_id
1 'polypeptide(L)'
;MAIELVELSIPGLAYIILGGFTVAFYTVSSLVRDKLYVNEVFLGTAFGIVMGPYGADLFDPRSWGISHKITLEVMRVVLGIGLFMIGVDLPKRYMHEHMKGLLVVIVPTMAIGWAIIAGFLKLLFPQLNFISCLAISACLTPTDPIICAAIVGGSFAPKSVSTSVRHLLSAESAANDGLAFPFLTIALYLTAESAKTVAVKKWFLIGCLYQVVLGTVIGAVLGAAFSHLMRLSLKKRLINEEAYLAQQLALPLLIIGIVSTIGSDDLLAAFAAGGNQEPFCLVLM
;
A
#
# COMPACT_ATOMS: atom_id res chain seq x y z
N MET A 1 -9.33 12.29 41.04
CA MET A 1 -7.93 11.85 40.88
C MET A 1 -7.75 10.34 40.80
N ALA A 2 -8.45 9.50 41.59
CA ALA A 2 -8.35 8.03 41.45
C ALA A 2 -9.19 7.43 40.29
N ILE A 3 -10.20 8.16 39.80
CA ILE A 3 -11.15 7.67 38.77
C ILE A 3 -10.61 7.91 37.34
N GLU A 4 -9.78 8.93 37.11
CA GLU A 4 -9.13 9.17 35.79
C GLU A 4 -8.22 8.02 35.35
N LEU A 5 -7.66 7.24 36.29
CA LEU A 5 -6.84 6.05 35.98
C LEU A 5 -7.68 4.86 35.46
N VAL A 6 -9.02 4.93 35.58
CA VAL A 6 -9.97 3.90 35.15
C VAL A 6 -10.69 4.32 33.86
N GLU A 7 -10.46 5.52 33.35
CA GLU A 7 -11.05 5.97 32.10
C GLU A 7 -10.45 5.21 30.91
N LEU A 8 -11.33 4.66 30.08
CA LEU A 8 -10.96 3.98 28.84
C LEU A 8 -10.31 4.99 27.90
N SER A 9 -9.03 4.80 27.61
CA SER A 9 -8.36 5.63 26.62
C SER A 9 -8.84 5.26 25.21
N ILE A 10 -9.18 6.27 24.42
CA ILE A 10 -9.57 6.09 23.01
C ILE A 10 -8.50 5.29 22.21
N PRO A 11 -7.18 5.57 22.37
CA PRO A 11 -6.15 4.75 21.72
C PRO A 11 -6.14 3.30 22.22
N GLY A 12 -6.35 3.07 23.53
CA GLY A 12 -6.41 1.71 24.09
C GLY A 12 -7.56 0.90 23.51
N LEU A 13 -8.73 1.52 23.38
CA LEU A 13 -9.89 0.91 22.75
C LEU A 13 -9.63 0.61 21.26
N ALA A 14 -8.97 1.53 20.54
CA ALA A 14 -8.56 1.31 19.15
C ALA A 14 -7.61 0.10 19.01
N TYR A 15 -6.64 -0.05 19.93
CA TYR A 15 -5.74 -1.22 19.94
C TYR A 15 -6.48 -2.52 20.24
N ILE A 16 -7.42 -2.51 21.18
CA ILE A 16 -8.25 -3.68 21.52
C ILE A 16 -9.10 -4.09 20.32
N ILE A 17 -9.76 -3.14 19.64
CA ILE A 17 -10.67 -3.44 18.54
C ILE A 17 -9.90 -3.91 17.31
N LEU A 18 -8.88 -3.17 16.87
CA LEU A 18 -8.08 -3.52 15.69
C LEU A 18 -7.24 -4.77 15.93
N GLY A 19 -6.53 -4.82 17.06
CA GLY A 19 -5.69 -5.96 17.43
C GLY A 19 -6.54 -7.20 17.73
N GLY A 20 -7.64 -7.05 18.46
CA GLY A 20 -8.57 -8.13 18.77
C GLY A 20 -9.19 -8.74 17.52
N PHE A 21 -9.64 -7.90 16.58
CA PHE A 21 -10.13 -8.36 15.27
C PHE A 21 -9.04 -9.13 14.52
N THR A 22 -7.83 -8.56 14.43
CA THR A 22 -6.70 -9.15 13.71
C THR A 22 -6.31 -10.51 14.28
N VAL A 23 -6.16 -10.62 15.61
CA VAL A 23 -5.83 -11.87 16.30
C VAL A 23 -6.94 -12.90 16.10
N ALA A 24 -8.21 -12.52 16.32
CA ALA A 24 -9.33 -13.43 16.18
C ALA A 24 -9.42 -13.94 14.74
N PHE A 25 -9.36 -13.05 13.75
CA PHE A 25 -9.41 -13.37 12.34
C PHE A 25 -8.29 -14.31 11.92
N TYR A 26 -7.03 -13.98 12.23
CA TYR A 26 -5.90 -14.80 11.79
C TYR A 26 -5.84 -16.16 12.49
N THR A 27 -6.34 -16.27 13.71
CA THR A 27 -6.46 -17.56 14.43
C THR A 27 -7.40 -18.53 13.72
N VAL A 28 -8.48 -18.03 13.10
CA VAL A 28 -9.46 -18.85 12.35
C VAL A 28 -9.32 -18.69 10.83
N SER A 29 -8.22 -18.11 10.35
CA SER A 29 -8.06 -17.73 8.94
C SER A 29 -8.20 -18.89 7.97
N SER A 30 -7.77 -20.09 8.33
CA SER A 30 -7.94 -21.30 7.51
C SER A 30 -9.42 -21.66 7.31
N LEU A 31 -10.25 -21.54 8.35
CA LEU A 31 -11.70 -21.76 8.23
C LEU A 31 -12.33 -20.73 7.29
N VAL A 32 -11.98 -19.46 7.48
CA VAL A 32 -12.56 -18.34 6.74
C VAL A 32 -12.13 -18.36 5.27
N ARG A 33 -10.84 -18.54 5.01
CA ARG A 33 -10.27 -18.49 3.66
C ARG A 33 -10.48 -19.79 2.90
N ASP A 34 -10.22 -20.94 3.51
CA ASP A 34 -10.21 -22.22 2.78
C ASP A 34 -11.57 -22.92 2.75
N LYS A 35 -12.47 -22.69 3.72
CA LYS A 35 -13.81 -23.32 3.75
C LYS A 35 -14.94 -22.37 3.42
N LEU A 36 -14.93 -21.16 3.99
CA LEU A 36 -16.01 -20.19 3.77
C LEU A 36 -15.77 -19.31 2.52
N TYR A 37 -14.54 -19.29 1.99
CA TYR A 37 -14.14 -18.49 0.83
C TYR A 37 -14.47 -16.99 0.98
N VAL A 38 -14.41 -16.47 2.21
CA VAL A 38 -14.71 -15.06 2.49
C VAL A 38 -13.42 -14.25 2.55
N ASN A 39 -13.40 -13.12 1.84
CA ASN A 39 -12.28 -12.19 1.83
C ASN A 39 -12.22 -11.39 3.15
N GLU A 40 -11.01 -11.19 3.67
CA GLU A 40 -10.74 -10.41 4.87
C GLU A 40 -11.21 -8.95 4.76
N VAL A 41 -11.15 -8.35 3.57
CA VAL A 41 -11.61 -6.98 3.32
C VAL A 41 -13.11 -6.84 3.60
N PHE A 42 -13.91 -7.83 3.20
CA PHE A 42 -15.35 -7.82 3.45
C PHE A 42 -15.65 -7.91 4.96
N LEU A 43 -15.00 -8.85 5.65
CA LEU A 43 -15.18 -9.03 7.09
C LEU A 43 -14.67 -7.86 7.91
N GLY A 44 -13.52 -7.29 7.55
CA GLY A 44 -12.97 -6.09 8.16
C GLY A 44 -13.88 -4.88 7.97
N THR A 45 -14.44 -4.70 6.77
CA THR A 45 -15.40 -3.62 6.50
C THR A 45 -16.68 -3.79 7.30
N ALA A 46 -17.27 -5.00 7.31
CA ALA A 46 -18.47 -5.29 8.09
C ALA A 46 -18.23 -5.08 9.60
N PHE A 47 -17.10 -5.57 10.11
CA PHE A 47 -16.69 -5.38 11.49
C PHE A 47 -16.49 -3.90 11.83
N GLY A 48 -15.85 -3.13 10.94
CA GLY A 48 -15.67 -1.69 11.09
C GLY A 48 -16.99 -0.92 11.12
N ILE A 49 -17.98 -1.30 10.31
CA ILE A 49 -19.33 -0.71 10.35
C ILE A 49 -20.03 -1.03 11.68
N VAL A 50 -19.94 -2.29 12.13
CA VAL A 50 -20.55 -2.74 13.40
C VAL A 50 -19.90 -2.09 14.61
N MET A 51 -18.58 -1.94 14.64
CA MET A 51 -17.87 -1.31 15.76
C MET A 51 -17.87 0.22 15.68
N GLY A 52 -18.11 0.78 14.50
CA GLY A 52 -18.12 2.21 14.25
C GLY A 52 -19.40 2.91 14.70
N PRO A 53 -19.54 4.21 14.37
CA PRO A 53 -20.62 5.06 14.88
C PRO A 53 -22.03 4.67 14.41
N TYR A 54 -22.15 3.83 13.38
CA TYR A 54 -23.43 3.31 12.92
C TYR A 54 -23.90 2.05 13.64
N GLY A 55 -23.03 1.42 14.45
CA GLY A 55 -23.33 0.21 15.21
C GLY A 55 -23.13 0.43 16.71
N ALA A 56 -22.02 -0.05 17.23
CA ALA A 56 -21.68 -0.02 18.66
C ALA A 56 -21.09 1.32 19.12
N ASP A 57 -20.70 2.20 18.20
CA ASP A 57 -20.08 3.51 18.45
C ASP A 57 -18.84 3.43 19.37
N LEU A 58 -18.10 2.33 19.26
CA LEU A 58 -16.88 2.10 20.03
C LEU A 58 -15.66 2.61 19.26
N PHE A 59 -15.67 2.57 17.92
CA PHE A 59 -14.52 2.94 17.11
C PHE A 59 -14.87 4.08 16.15
N ASP A 60 -14.64 5.33 16.56
CA ASP A 60 -14.81 6.50 15.70
C ASP A 60 -13.49 7.24 15.42
N PRO A 61 -12.78 6.92 14.31
CA PRO A 61 -11.59 7.65 13.89
C PRO A 61 -11.81 9.13 13.58
N ARG A 62 -13.05 9.57 13.38
CA ARG A 62 -13.37 10.98 13.10
C ARG A 62 -13.18 11.86 14.33
N SER A 63 -13.28 11.28 15.52
CA SER A 63 -13.11 11.96 16.80
C SER A 63 -11.65 12.13 17.23
N TRP A 64 -10.69 11.44 16.59
CA TRP A 64 -9.31 11.34 17.08
C TRP A 64 -8.49 12.63 16.93
N GLY A 65 -8.97 13.62 16.17
CA GLY A 65 -8.28 14.90 16.03
C GLY A 65 -9.04 15.89 15.12
N ILE A 66 -8.42 17.03 14.84
CA ILE A 66 -9.01 18.15 14.07
C ILE A 66 -9.17 17.82 12.56
N SER A 67 -8.81 16.61 12.13
CA SER A 67 -8.94 16.10 10.76
C SER A 67 -8.70 14.59 10.73
N HIS A 68 -8.91 13.93 9.58
CA HIS A 68 -8.57 12.52 9.31
C HIS A 68 -7.05 12.24 9.24
N LYS A 69 -6.21 13.18 9.70
CA LYS A 69 -4.74 13.08 9.59
C LYS A 69 -4.18 11.83 10.27
N ILE A 70 -4.68 11.47 11.45
CA ILE A 70 -4.21 10.28 12.17
C ILE A 70 -4.51 9.03 11.34
N THR A 71 -5.74 8.91 10.82
CA THR A 71 -6.12 7.80 9.95
C THR A 71 -5.25 7.74 8.70
N LEU A 72 -4.95 8.88 8.06
CA LEU A 72 -4.08 8.93 6.88
C LEU A 72 -2.66 8.45 7.17
N GLU A 73 -2.05 8.88 8.28
CA GLU A 73 -0.69 8.45 8.65
C GLU A 73 -0.64 6.96 9.06
N VAL A 74 -1.66 6.47 9.76
CA VAL A 74 -1.78 5.04 10.08
C VAL A 74 -1.91 4.20 8.80
N MET A 75 -2.78 4.61 7.87
CA MET A 75 -2.93 3.91 6.58
C MET A 75 -1.67 3.97 5.74
N ARG A 76 -0.98 5.12 5.69
CA ARG A 76 0.32 5.26 5.00
C ARG A 76 1.34 4.26 5.51
N VAL A 77 1.47 4.11 6.83
CA VAL A 77 2.40 3.15 7.44
C VAL A 77 2.02 1.72 7.11
N VAL A 78 0.75 1.35 7.27
CA VAL A 78 0.26 -0.02 7.00
C VAL A 78 0.48 -0.39 5.52
N LEU A 79 0.09 0.49 4.59
CA LEU A 79 0.26 0.27 3.16
C LEU A 79 1.74 0.23 2.77
N GLY A 80 2.56 1.16 3.28
CA GLY A 80 3.98 1.18 2.96
C GLY A 80 4.75 -0.04 3.45
N ILE A 81 4.43 -0.57 4.64
CA ILE A 81 4.98 -1.84 5.12
C ILE A 81 4.49 -3.00 4.25
N GLY A 82 3.19 -3.05 3.92
CA GLY A 82 2.62 -4.10 3.07
C GLY A 82 3.28 -4.16 1.69
N LEU A 83 3.43 -3.00 1.03
CA LEU A 83 4.09 -2.88 -0.26
C LEU A 83 5.58 -3.24 -0.19
N PHE A 84 6.27 -2.84 0.88
CA PHE A 84 7.64 -3.27 1.10
C PHE A 84 7.74 -4.80 1.19
N MET A 85 6.87 -5.46 1.96
CA MET A 85 6.86 -6.91 2.10
C MET A 85 6.60 -7.62 0.77
N ILE A 86 5.67 -7.13 -0.05
CA ILE A 86 5.45 -7.67 -1.41
C ILE A 86 6.74 -7.55 -2.24
N GLY A 87 7.46 -6.43 -2.11
CA GLY A 87 8.77 -6.26 -2.74
C GLY A 87 9.79 -7.32 -2.29
N VAL A 88 9.84 -7.63 -0.99
CA VAL A 88 10.76 -8.65 -0.41
C VAL A 88 10.40 -10.06 -0.89
N ASP A 89 9.12 -10.37 -1.05
CA ASP A 89 8.63 -11.69 -1.44
C ASP A 89 8.84 -12.00 -2.94
N LEU A 90 9.03 -10.98 -3.77
CA LEU A 90 9.33 -11.16 -5.19
C LEU A 90 10.74 -11.77 -5.40
N PRO A 91 10.94 -12.59 -6.45
CA PRO A 91 12.26 -13.14 -6.75
C PRO A 91 13.32 -12.06 -6.96
N LYS A 92 14.58 -12.40 -6.65
CA LYS A 92 15.72 -11.50 -6.87
C LYS A 92 15.72 -11.00 -8.31
N ARG A 93 15.88 -9.68 -8.49
CA ARG A 93 15.92 -9.00 -9.79
C ARG A 93 14.64 -9.10 -10.63
N TYR A 94 13.55 -9.67 -10.10
CA TYR A 94 12.29 -9.81 -10.84
C TYR A 94 11.83 -8.48 -11.44
N MET A 95 11.81 -7.42 -10.61
CA MET A 95 11.44 -6.08 -11.05
C MET A 95 12.40 -5.57 -12.12
N HIS A 96 13.71 -5.73 -11.98
CA HIS A 96 14.67 -5.25 -12.99
C HIS A 96 14.49 -5.96 -14.35
N GLU A 97 14.17 -7.26 -14.33
CA GLU A 97 13.98 -8.07 -15.55
C GLU A 97 12.64 -7.82 -16.23
N HIS A 98 11.57 -7.59 -15.46
CA HIS A 98 10.20 -7.54 -15.98
C HIS A 98 9.56 -6.13 -15.94
N MET A 99 10.24 -5.10 -15.40
CA MET A 99 9.70 -3.73 -15.26
C MET A 99 9.12 -3.18 -16.58
N LYS A 100 9.83 -3.38 -17.70
CA LYS A 100 9.36 -2.87 -18.99
C LYS A 100 8.05 -3.50 -19.42
N GLY A 101 7.95 -4.84 -19.30
CA GLY A 101 6.71 -5.56 -19.62
C GLY A 101 5.58 -5.14 -18.68
N LEU A 102 5.89 -5.03 -17.39
CA LEU A 102 4.95 -4.62 -16.35
C LEU A 102 4.39 -3.22 -16.62
N LEU A 103 5.24 -2.22 -16.89
CA LEU A 103 4.81 -0.85 -17.19
C LEU A 103 4.01 -0.74 -18.49
N VAL A 104 4.36 -1.52 -19.52
CA VAL A 104 3.64 -1.53 -20.80
C VAL A 104 2.22 -2.09 -20.65
N VAL A 105 2.01 -2.99 -19.68
CA VAL A 105 0.67 -3.51 -19.38
C VAL A 105 -0.07 -2.57 -18.43
N ILE A 106 0.56 -2.16 -17.33
CA ILE A 106 -0.06 -1.36 -16.27
C ILE A 106 -0.53 0.00 -16.77
N VAL A 107 0.36 0.79 -17.39
CA VAL A 107 0.06 2.19 -17.67
C VAL A 107 -1.13 2.33 -18.63
N PRO A 108 -1.21 1.58 -19.75
CA PRO A 108 -2.36 1.65 -20.64
C PRO A 108 -3.63 1.08 -20.01
N THR A 109 -3.56 -0.04 -19.30
CA THR A 109 -4.74 -0.66 -18.68
C THR A 109 -5.33 0.23 -17.60
N MET A 110 -4.50 0.81 -16.73
CA MET A 110 -4.92 1.82 -15.75
C MET A 110 -5.51 3.06 -16.43
N ALA A 111 -4.86 3.60 -17.47
CA ALA A 111 -5.36 4.80 -18.15
C ALA A 111 -6.71 4.58 -18.84
N ILE A 112 -6.90 3.42 -19.49
CA ILE A 112 -8.17 3.06 -20.13
C ILE A 112 -9.24 2.84 -19.06
N GLY A 113 -8.96 2.06 -18.02
CA GLY A 113 -9.89 1.83 -16.92
C GLY A 113 -10.31 3.13 -16.25
N TRP A 114 -9.34 4.00 -15.96
CA TRP A 114 -9.54 5.32 -15.37
C TRP A 114 -10.49 6.20 -16.21
N ALA A 115 -10.28 6.26 -17.52
CA ALA A 115 -11.13 7.05 -18.43
C ALA A 115 -12.55 6.47 -18.53
N ILE A 116 -12.67 5.14 -18.63
CA ILE A 116 -13.97 4.45 -18.71
C ILE A 116 -14.78 4.67 -17.43
N ILE A 117 -14.18 4.44 -16.26
CA ILE A 117 -14.83 4.63 -14.96
C ILE A 117 -15.25 6.09 -14.78
N ALA A 118 -14.41 7.06 -15.14
CA ALA A 118 -14.77 8.48 -15.08
C ALA A 118 -15.96 8.82 -15.99
N GLY A 119 -16.03 8.22 -17.18
CA GLY A 119 -17.17 8.33 -18.10
C GLY A 119 -18.46 7.79 -17.48
N PHE A 120 -18.42 6.58 -16.90
CA PHE A 120 -19.56 5.99 -16.20
C PHE A 120 -20.00 6.81 -14.99
N LEU A 121 -19.07 7.32 -14.18
CA LEU A 121 -19.39 8.19 -13.05
C LEU A 121 -20.08 9.48 -13.51
N LYS A 122 -19.67 10.05 -14.64
CA LYS A 122 -20.34 11.24 -15.19
C LYS A 122 -21.75 10.95 -15.68
N LEU A 123 -22.00 9.74 -16.21
CA LEU A 123 -23.34 9.31 -16.60
C LEU A 123 -24.24 9.04 -15.40
N LEU A 124 -23.71 8.37 -14.36
CA LEU A 124 -24.46 8.01 -13.16
C LEU A 124 -24.73 9.20 -12.24
N PHE A 125 -23.77 10.13 -12.16
CA PHE A 125 -23.84 11.34 -11.34
C PHE A 125 -23.64 12.59 -12.21
N PRO A 126 -24.69 13.04 -12.95
CA PRO A 126 -24.59 14.18 -13.87
C PRO A 126 -24.16 15.48 -13.18
N GLN A 127 -24.36 15.57 -11.86
CA GLN A 127 -24.06 16.73 -11.01
C GLN A 127 -22.56 16.93 -10.80
N LEU A 128 -21.76 15.87 -10.93
CA LEU A 128 -20.31 15.96 -10.80
C LEU A 128 -19.68 16.50 -12.08
N ASN A 129 -18.69 17.37 -11.94
CA ASN A 129 -17.88 17.76 -13.08
C ASN A 129 -16.99 16.57 -13.53
N PHE A 130 -16.51 16.58 -14.78
CA PHE A 130 -15.72 15.46 -15.30
C PHE A 130 -14.38 15.30 -14.56
N ILE A 131 -13.79 16.39 -14.06
CA ILE A 131 -12.51 16.37 -13.35
C ILE A 131 -12.63 15.68 -11.98
N SER A 132 -13.72 15.91 -11.25
CA SER A 132 -14.08 15.21 -10.02
C SER A 132 -14.34 13.73 -10.29
N CYS A 133 -14.96 13.40 -11.43
CA CYS A 133 -15.11 12.00 -11.84
C CYS A 133 -13.74 11.34 -12.10
N LEU A 134 -12.78 12.07 -12.70
CA LEU A 134 -11.41 11.61 -12.87
C LEU A 134 -10.70 11.43 -11.52
N ALA A 135 -10.90 12.31 -10.55
CA ALA A 135 -10.33 12.17 -9.21
C ALA A 135 -10.87 10.93 -8.48
N ILE A 136 -12.19 10.72 -8.49
CA ILE A 136 -12.82 9.53 -7.89
C ILE A 136 -12.36 8.26 -8.63
N SER A 137 -12.33 8.30 -9.96
CA SER A 137 -11.88 7.19 -10.79
C SER A 137 -10.44 6.79 -10.44
N ALA A 138 -9.55 7.77 -10.19
CA ALA A 138 -8.16 7.49 -9.81
C ALA A 138 -8.03 6.70 -8.50
N CYS A 139 -9.02 6.81 -7.59
CA CYS A 139 -9.08 5.99 -6.37
C CYS A 139 -9.64 4.58 -6.60
N LEU A 140 -10.30 4.33 -7.74
CA LEU A 140 -10.91 3.05 -8.10
C LEU A 140 -10.06 2.24 -9.08
N THR A 141 -9.15 2.89 -9.81
CA THR A 141 -8.26 2.25 -10.78
C THR A 141 -7.24 1.28 -10.17
N PRO A 142 -6.58 1.58 -9.03
CA PRO A 142 -5.55 0.69 -8.47
C PRO A 142 -6.15 -0.63 -8.02
N THR A 143 -5.45 -1.73 -8.32
CA THR A 143 -5.88 -3.09 -7.96
C THR A 143 -5.16 -3.53 -6.69
N ASP A 144 -5.93 -3.93 -5.67
CA ASP A 144 -5.39 -4.21 -4.34
C ASP A 144 -4.58 -5.52 -4.29
N PRO A 145 -3.30 -5.48 -3.88
CA PRO A 145 -2.49 -6.67 -3.68
C PRO A 145 -3.03 -7.59 -2.59
N ILE A 146 -3.76 -7.08 -1.60
CA ILE A 146 -4.35 -7.86 -0.50
C ILE A 146 -5.46 -8.77 -1.05
N ILE A 147 -6.34 -8.24 -1.88
CA ILE A 147 -7.39 -9.03 -2.55
C ILE A 147 -6.75 -10.05 -3.51
N CYS A 148 -5.71 -9.65 -4.22
CA CYS A 148 -4.93 -10.56 -5.07
C CYS A 148 -4.28 -11.69 -4.25
N ALA A 149 -3.74 -11.38 -3.06
CA ALA A 149 -3.10 -12.35 -2.18
C ALA A 149 -4.08 -13.44 -1.70
N ALA A 150 -5.39 -13.16 -1.62
CA ALA A 150 -6.38 -14.20 -1.36
C ALA A 150 -6.46 -15.24 -2.51
N ILE A 151 -6.28 -14.80 -3.75
CA ILE A 151 -6.26 -15.67 -4.95
C ILE A 151 -4.91 -16.39 -5.09
N VAL A 152 -3.83 -15.75 -4.66
CA VAL A 152 -2.44 -16.18 -4.87
C VAL A 152 -1.84 -16.98 -3.69
N GLY A 153 -2.35 -16.77 -2.48
CA GLY A 153 -1.78 -17.27 -1.22
C GLY A 153 -2.63 -18.31 -0.48
N GLY A 154 -3.86 -18.60 -0.90
CA GLY A 154 -4.70 -19.64 -0.29
C GLY A 154 -4.15 -21.06 -0.52
N SER A 155 -4.60 -22.04 0.26
CA SER A 155 -4.16 -23.45 0.14
C SER A 155 -4.42 -24.07 -1.25
N PHE A 156 -5.35 -23.47 -2.01
CA PHE A 156 -5.69 -23.81 -3.38
C PHE A 156 -4.77 -23.18 -4.43
N ALA A 157 -4.22 -22.00 -4.15
CA ALA A 157 -3.50 -21.18 -5.13
C ALA A 157 -2.24 -21.85 -5.70
N PRO A 158 -1.36 -22.51 -4.91
CA PRO A 158 -0.22 -23.23 -5.45
C PRO A 158 -0.60 -24.41 -6.37
N LYS A 159 -1.83 -24.92 -6.26
CA LYS A 159 -2.33 -26.07 -7.05
C LYS A 159 -2.94 -25.64 -8.37
N SER A 160 -3.37 -24.38 -8.50
CA SER A 160 -4.17 -23.91 -9.64
C SER A 160 -3.55 -22.73 -10.39
N VAL A 161 -2.60 -22.00 -9.79
CA VAL A 161 -1.95 -20.85 -10.41
C VAL A 161 -0.44 -21.03 -10.38
N SER A 162 0.20 -20.93 -11.55
CA SER A 162 1.65 -21.06 -11.65
C SER A 162 2.36 -19.96 -10.87
N THR A 163 3.54 -20.28 -10.33
CA THR A 163 4.35 -19.33 -9.56
C THR A 163 4.67 -18.04 -10.33
N SER A 164 4.90 -18.14 -11.64
CA SER A 164 5.16 -16.98 -12.49
C SER A 164 3.98 -16.01 -12.57
N VAL A 165 2.75 -16.53 -12.67
CA VAL A 165 1.52 -15.70 -12.68
C VAL A 165 1.31 -15.06 -11.31
N ARG A 166 1.58 -15.80 -10.23
CA ARG A 166 1.48 -15.28 -8.85
C ARG A 166 2.42 -14.10 -8.60
N HIS A 167 3.68 -14.22 -9.02
CA HIS A 167 4.64 -13.11 -8.92
C HIS A 167 4.25 -11.92 -9.80
N LEU A 168 3.79 -12.19 -11.02
CA LEU A 168 3.33 -11.12 -11.92
C LEU A 168 2.17 -10.33 -11.32
N LEU A 169 1.14 -11.02 -10.83
CA LEU A 169 -0.04 -10.39 -10.23
C LEU A 169 0.31 -9.60 -8.96
N SER A 170 1.23 -10.12 -8.14
CA SER A 170 1.70 -9.42 -6.92
C SER A 170 2.49 -8.16 -7.28
N ALA A 171 3.39 -8.26 -8.26
CA ALA A 171 4.16 -7.12 -8.76
C ALA A 171 3.26 -6.07 -9.44
N GLU A 172 2.27 -6.51 -10.21
CA GLU A 172 1.28 -5.64 -10.85
C GLU A 172 0.49 -4.85 -9.81
N SER A 173 -0.09 -5.55 -8.83
CA SER A 173 -0.92 -4.92 -7.80
C SER A 173 -0.12 -3.93 -6.96
N ALA A 174 1.11 -4.28 -6.55
CA ALA A 174 1.96 -3.37 -5.77
C ALA A 174 2.46 -2.16 -6.58
N ALA A 175 2.77 -2.33 -7.86
CA ALA A 175 3.17 -1.22 -8.74
C ALA A 175 1.99 -0.29 -9.03
N ASN A 176 0.77 -0.83 -9.15
CA ASN A 176 -0.45 -0.06 -9.39
C ASN A 176 -0.75 0.94 -8.25
N ASP A 177 -0.52 0.55 -7.00
CA ASP A 177 -0.75 1.42 -5.83
C ASP A 177 0.09 2.70 -5.88
N GLY A 178 1.37 2.60 -6.25
CA GLY A 178 2.23 3.78 -6.43
C GLY A 178 1.95 4.54 -7.74
N LEU A 179 1.71 3.81 -8.84
CA LEU A 179 1.41 4.42 -10.14
C LEU A 179 0.01 5.06 -10.22
N ALA A 180 -0.81 4.94 -9.18
CA ALA A 180 -2.05 5.67 -9.02
C ALA A 180 -1.84 7.20 -8.87
N PHE A 181 -0.69 7.59 -8.29
CA PHE A 181 -0.42 8.97 -7.89
C PHE A 181 -0.51 9.98 -9.06
N PRO A 182 0.07 9.71 -10.24
CA PRO A 182 -0.10 10.56 -11.42
C PRO A 182 -1.55 10.74 -11.86
N PHE A 183 -2.40 9.71 -11.77
CA PHE A 183 -3.81 9.79 -12.17
C PHE A 183 -4.62 10.64 -11.20
N LEU A 184 -4.34 10.55 -9.91
CA LEU A 184 -4.98 11.41 -8.91
C LEU A 184 -4.49 12.85 -9.02
N THR A 185 -3.17 13.06 -9.09
CA THR A 185 -2.57 14.40 -9.10
C THR A 185 -2.91 15.21 -10.34
N ILE A 186 -3.08 14.60 -11.53
CA ILE A 186 -3.55 15.36 -12.71
C ILE A 186 -4.96 15.93 -12.47
N ALA A 187 -5.86 15.16 -11.87
CA ALA A 187 -7.21 15.63 -11.56
C ALA A 187 -7.20 16.74 -10.49
N LEU A 188 -6.32 16.62 -9.49
CA LEU A 188 -6.13 17.66 -8.48
C LEU A 188 -5.55 18.95 -9.07
N TYR A 189 -4.50 18.87 -9.89
CA TYR A 189 -3.92 20.07 -10.54
C TYR A 189 -4.88 20.73 -11.53
N LEU A 190 -5.67 19.94 -12.27
CA LEU A 190 -6.73 20.48 -13.15
C LEU A 190 -7.85 21.17 -12.36
N THR A 191 -8.04 20.79 -11.09
CA THR A 191 -9.02 21.43 -10.19
C THR A 191 -8.44 22.69 -9.53
N ALA A 192 -7.17 22.65 -9.13
CA ALA A 192 -6.53 23.70 -8.35
C ALA A 192 -6.04 24.89 -9.21
N GLU A 193 -5.64 24.64 -10.46
CA GLU A 193 -5.06 25.67 -11.33
C GLU A 193 -6.08 26.19 -12.34
N SER A 194 -6.11 27.52 -12.53
CA SER A 194 -6.99 28.16 -13.51
C SER A 194 -6.59 27.88 -14.95
N ALA A 195 -5.28 27.76 -15.23
CA ALA A 195 -4.74 27.52 -16.56
C ALA A 195 -4.34 26.05 -16.75
N LYS A 196 -4.97 25.37 -17.72
CA LYS A 196 -4.70 23.96 -18.04
C LYS A 196 -3.22 23.68 -18.36
N THR A 197 -2.55 24.59 -19.04
CA THR A 197 -1.12 24.45 -19.36
C THR A 197 -0.25 24.41 -18.10
N VAL A 198 -0.59 25.21 -17.08
CA VAL A 198 0.12 25.23 -15.79
C VAL A 198 -0.17 23.95 -15.01
N ALA A 199 -1.43 23.49 -15.01
CA ALA A 199 -1.82 22.21 -14.40
C ALA A 199 -1.03 21.03 -14.97
N VAL A 200 -0.99 20.89 -16.30
CA VAL A 200 -0.26 19.80 -16.97
C VAL A 200 1.25 19.90 -16.72
N LYS A 201 1.82 21.11 -16.73
CA LYS A 201 3.24 21.32 -16.42
C LYS A 201 3.57 20.91 -14.98
N LYS A 202 2.76 21.32 -14.00
CA LYS A 202 2.91 20.94 -12.59
C LYS A 202 2.73 19.44 -12.39
N TRP A 203 1.72 18.84 -13.02
CA TRP A 203 1.52 17.40 -12.99
C TRP A 203 2.75 16.64 -13.51
N PHE A 204 3.28 17.03 -14.66
CA PHE A 204 4.44 16.34 -15.24
C PHE A 204 5.70 16.50 -14.37
N LEU A 205 6.03 17.73 -13.98
CA LEU A 205 7.26 18.02 -13.22
C LEU A 205 7.18 17.60 -11.75
N ILE A 206 6.06 17.87 -11.09
CA ILE A 206 5.89 17.60 -9.66
C ILE A 206 5.30 16.21 -9.47
N GLY A 207 4.14 15.92 -10.07
CA GLY A 207 3.48 14.62 -9.92
C GLY A 207 4.31 13.45 -10.45
N CYS A 208 4.71 13.49 -11.72
CA CYS A 208 5.43 12.35 -12.32
C CYS A 208 6.92 12.33 -11.95
N LEU A 209 7.65 13.40 -12.23
CA LEU A 209 9.11 13.43 -12.06
C LEU A 209 9.52 13.51 -10.57
N TYR A 210 8.97 14.46 -9.81
CA TYR A 210 9.38 14.68 -8.43
C TYR A 210 8.73 13.72 -7.42
N GLN A 211 7.47 13.34 -7.58
CA GLN A 211 6.81 12.44 -6.63
C GLN A 211 7.06 10.97 -6.99
N VAL A 212 6.75 10.55 -8.21
CA VAL A 212 6.88 9.13 -8.57
C VAL A 212 8.32 8.73 -8.88
N VAL A 213 9.00 9.41 -9.81
CA VAL A 213 10.34 8.97 -10.27
C VAL A 213 11.37 9.15 -9.16
N LEU A 214 11.45 10.33 -8.54
CA LEU A 214 12.42 10.58 -7.46
C LEU A 214 12.15 9.67 -6.25
N GLY A 215 10.89 9.47 -5.84
CA GLY A 215 10.54 8.59 -4.73
C GLY A 215 10.99 7.16 -4.98
N THR A 216 10.68 6.62 -6.16
CA THR A 216 11.13 5.29 -6.61
C THR A 216 12.66 5.17 -6.58
N VAL A 217 13.38 6.18 -7.09
CA VAL A 217 14.85 6.17 -7.13
C VAL A 217 15.44 6.20 -5.73
N ILE A 218 14.93 7.05 -4.84
CA ILE A 218 15.37 7.13 -3.44
C ILE A 218 15.12 5.80 -2.74
N GLY A 219 13.93 5.22 -2.90
CA GLY A 219 13.57 3.92 -2.34
C GLY A 219 14.51 2.81 -2.83
N ALA A 220 14.76 2.72 -4.14
CA ALA A 220 15.68 1.74 -4.71
C ALA A 220 17.12 1.91 -4.20
N VAL A 221 17.63 3.14 -4.14
CA VAL A 221 18.99 3.44 -3.64
C VAL A 221 19.12 3.09 -2.17
N LEU A 222 18.18 3.52 -1.32
CA LEU A 222 18.18 3.18 0.11
C LEU A 222 18.05 1.66 0.31
N GLY A 223 17.11 1.01 -0.39
CA GLY A 223 16.94 -0.44 -0.34
C GLY A 223 18.21 -1.19 -0.71
N ALA A 224 18.89 -0.80 -1.80
CA ALA A 224 20.16 -1.40 -2.21
C ALA A 224 21.28 -1.14 -1.19
N ALA A 225 21.39 0.08 -0.65
CA ALA A 225 22.37 0.44 0.37
C ALA A 225 22.17 -0.39 1.65
N PHE A 226 20.94 -0.50 2.15
CA PHE A 226 20.63 -1.30 3.33
C PHE A 226 20.79 -2.80 3.07
N SER A 227 20.41 -3.31 1.89
CA SER A 227 20.68 -4.69 1.49
C SER A 227 22.17 -5.00 1.53
N HIS A 228 23.02 -4.08 1.06
CA HIS A 228 24.48 -4.23 1.15
C HIS A 228 24.98 -4.21 2.61
N LEU A 229 24.52 -3.26 3.43
CA LEU A 229 24.88 -3.16 4.84
C LEU A 229 24.48 -4.41 5.65
N MET A 230 23.30 -4.97 5.37
CA MET A 230 22.82 -6.19 6.00
C MET A 230 23.70 -7.38 5.66
N ARG A 231 24.09 -7.54 4.38
CA ARG A 231 25.05 -8.60 3.98
C ARG A 231 26.39 -8.47 4.68
N LEU A 232 26.92 -7.24 4.79
CA LEU A 232 28.18 -6.99 5.49
C LEU A 232 28.07 -7.34 6.99
N SER A 233 26.94 -6.98 7.60
CA SER A 233 26.70 -7.24 9.02
C SER A 233 26.52 -8.74 9.30
N LEU A 234 25.84 -9.48 8.41
CA LEU A 234 25.73 -10.95 8.50
C LEU A 234 27.08 -11.63 8.33
N LYS A 235 27.89 -11.22 7.34
CA LYS A 235 29.26 -11.75 7.15
C LYS A 235 30.15 -11.52 8.37
N LYS A 236 29.98 -10.39 9.06
CA LYS A 236 30.68 -10.06 10.29
C LYS A 236 30.03 -10.63 11.55
N ARG A 237 28.93 -11.40 11.43
CA ARG A 237 28.15 -11.98 12.54
C ARG A 237 27.68 -10.93 13.56
N LEU A 238 27.33 -9.73 13.09
CA LEU A 238 26.84 -8.63 13.92
C LEU A 238 25.33 -8.69 14.18
N ILE A 239 24.60 -9.48 13.37
CA ILE A 239 23.15 -9.58 13.41
C ILE A 239 22.71 -11.03 13.36
N ASN A 240 21.65 -11.30 14.12
CA ASN A 240 20.98 -12.60 14.20
C ASN A 240 19.68 -12.56 13.38
N GLU A 241 19.04 -13.71 13.22
CA GLU A 241 17.76 -13.85 12.50
C GLU A 241 16.65 -12.96 13.08
N GLU A 242 16.55 -12.86 14.41
CA GLU A 242 15.59 -11.99 15.10
C GLU A 242 15.75 -10.51 14.70
N ALA A 243 17.00 -10.04 14.63
CA ALA A 243 17.30 -8.67 14.21
C ALA A 243 16.97 -8.43 12.74
N TYR A 244 17.12 -9.46 11.89
CA TYR A 244 16.74 -9.39 10.49
C TYR A 244 15.21 -9.27 10.33
N LEU A 245 14.42 -10.02 11.09
CA LEU A 245 12.95 -9.89 11.10
C LEU A 245 12.51 -8.49 11.57
N ALA A 246 13.12 -7.96 12.62
CA ALA A 246 12.86 -6.59 13.07
C ALA A 246 13.18 -5.55 11.99
N GLN A 247 14.23 -5.79 11.20
CA GLN A 247 14.62 -4.91 10.10
C GLN A 247 13.56 -4.83 8.99
N GLN A 248 12.81 -5.90 8.74
CA GLN A 248 11.72 -5.91 7.76
C GLN A 248 10.57 -4.98 8.13
N LEU A 249 10.41 -4.62 9.41
CA LEU A 249 9.47 -3.61 9.88
C LEU A 249 10.11 -2.21 9.99
N ALA A 250 11.35 -2.14 10.48
CA ALA A 250 12.01 -0.86 10.73
C ALA A 250 12.44 -0.14 9.45
N LEU A 251 12.91 -0.88 8.44
CA LEU A 251 13.39 -0.30 7.18
C LEU A 251 12.29 0.41 6.37
N PRO A 252 11.11 -0.19 6.11
CA PRO A 252 10.03 0.53 5.44
C PRO A 252 9.59 1.78 6.20
N LEU A 253 9.53 1.74 7.54
CA LEU A 253 9.24 2.94 8.35
C LEU A 253 10.27 4.06 8.12
N LEU A 254 11.56 3.72 8.07
CA LEU A 254 12.62 4.68 7.78
C LEU A 254 12.47 5.28 6.36
N ILE A 255 12.21 4.44 5.36
CA ILE A 255 12.04 4.88 3.97
C ILE A 255 10.82 5.78 3.85
N ILE A 256 9.68 5.37 4.41
CA ILE A 256 8.45 6.16 4.45
C ILE A 256 8.74 7.52 5.08
N GLY A 257 9.40 7.56 6.24
CA GLY A 257 9.74 8.81 6.92
C GLY A 257 10.65 9.73 6.10
N ILE A 258 11.69 9.19 5.45
CA ILE A 258 12.61 9.98 4.61
C ILE A 258 11.87 10.54 3.39
N VAL A 259 11.17 9.68 2.65
CA VAL A 259 10.56 10.02 1.36
C VAL A 259 9.33 10.91 1.54
N SER A 260 8.51 10.67 2.58
CA SER A 260 7.37 11.52 2.89
C SER A 260 7.80 12.92 3.35
N THR A 261 8.91 13.04 4.08
CA THR A 261 9.49 14.35 4.48
C THR A 261 9.96 15.16 3.28
N ILE A 262 10.47 14.50 2.24
CA ILE A 262 10.83 15.14 0.97
C ILE A 262 9.56 15.48 0.16
N GLY A 263 8.40 14.93 0.49
CA GLY A 263 7.14 15.18 -0.23
C GLY A 263 7.02 14.39 -1.53
N SER A 264 7.69 13.23 -1.60
CA SER A 264 7.71 12.32 -2.74
C SER A 264 6.89 11.06 -2.43
N ASP A 265 6.70 10.16 -3.40
CA ASP A 265 5.88 8.95 -3.24
C ASP A 265 6.61 7.90 -2.41
N ASP A 266 6.19 7.78 -1.15
CA ASP A 266 6.73 6.88 -0.15
C ASP A 266 6.26 5.43 -0.29
N LEU A 267 5.09 5.19 -0.88
CA LEU A 267 4.54 3.85 -1.11
C LEU A 267 5.34 3.13 -2.19
N LEU A 268 5.56 3.80 -3.32
CA LEU A 268 6.37 3.25 -4.41
C LEU A 268 7.85 3.13 -4.02
N ALA A 269 8.35 4.06 -3.20
CA ALA A 269 9.68 3.97 -2.63
C ALA A 269 9.86 2.74 -1.72
N ALA A 270 8.88 2.46 -0.86
CA ALA A 270 8.88 1.29 0.01
C ALA A 270 8.86 -0.02 -0.82
N PHE A 271 8.00 -0.10 -1.83
CA PHE A 271 7.99 -1.25 -2.77
C PHE A 271 9.34 -1.44 -3.48
N ALA A 272 9.90 -0.36 -4.04
CA ALA A 272 11.19 -0.41 -4.73
C ALA A 272 12.34 -0.81 -3.80
N ALA A 273 12.31 -0.40 -2.54
CA ALA A 273 13.29 -0.80 -1.55
C ALA A 273 13.18 -2.27 -1.15
N GLY A 274 11.94 -2.77 -1.01
CA GLY A 274 11.64 -4.18 -0.73
C GLY A 274 12.19 -5.10 -1.81
N GLY A 275 11.99 -4.74 -3.09
CA GLY A 275 12.50 -5.49 -4.25
C GLY A 275 14.03 -5.61 -4.35
N ASN A 276 14.78 -4.84 -3.54
CA ASN A 276 16.24 -4.94 -3.43
C ASN A 276 16.71 -5.74 -2.20
N GLN A 277 15.79 -6.11 -1.30
CA GLN A 277 16.10 -6.99 -0.18
C GLN A 277 16.26 -8.43 -0.65
N GLU A 278 17.09 -9.17 0.07
CA GLU A 278 17.25 -10.61 -0.17
C GLU A 278 16.69 -11.37 1.02
N PRO A 279 15.89 -12.44 0.81
CA PRO A 279 15.43 -13.31 1.88
C PRO A 279 16.60 -13.80 2.73
N PHE A 280 16.42 -13.84 4.06
CA PHE A 280 17.47 -14.21 5.02
C PHE A 280 18.23 -15.48 4.63
N CYS A 281 17.51 -16.53 4.20
CA CYS A 281 18.08 -17.81 3.78
C CYS A 281 19.09 -17.70 2.62
N LEU A 282 18.91 -16.72 1.73
CA LEU A 282 19.80 -16.51 0.58
C LEU A 282 21.00 -15.61 0.89
N VAL A 283 21.03 -14.96 2.05
CA VAL A 283 22.15 -14.11 2.47
C VAL A 283 23.24 -14.90 3.18
N LEU A 284 22.89 -16.04 3.77
CA LEU A 284 23.81 -16.95 4.47
C LEU A 284 24.46 -18.01 3.56
N MET A 285 23.96 -18.19 2.33
CA MET A 285 24.56 -19.04 1.28
C MET A 285 25.64 -18.28 0.49
#